data_AF-A0A6J1LDB4-F1
#
_entry.id   AF-A0A6J1LDB4-F1
#
_cell.length_a   1.000
_cell.length_b   1.000
_cell.length_c   1.000
_cell.angle_alpha   90.00
_cell.angle_beta   90.00
_cell.angle_gamma   90.00
#
_symmetry.space_group_name_H-M   'P 1'
#
loop_
_entity.id
_entity.type
_entity.pdbx_description
1 polymer ?
#
loop_
_entity_poly.entity_id
_entity_poly.type
_entity_poly.pdbx_seq_one_letter_code
_entity_poly.pdbx_strand_id
1 'polypeptide(L)'
;MKIRGFIFITLLMTLLSLSYSSETCQKLNNITAADLDSVPRDVPIEDLPDKFKCYCKCLLKDASDDDGKLDVELALKTLNYNNREKLEKCKNLYDHMETKSCNYAAFVFSCLHVD
;
A
#
# COMPACT_ATOMS: atom_id res chain seq x y z
N MET A 1 -24.79 -27.89 -5.59
CA MET A 1 -23.48 -27.45 -5.05
C MET A 1 -22.50 -27.17 -6.19
N LYS A 2 -22.41 -25.91 -6.65
CA LYS A 2 -21.46 -25.42 -7.67
C LYS A 2 -20.53 -24.33 -7.11
N ILE A 3 -20.35 -24.31 -5.79
CA ILE A 3 -19.73 -23.19 -5.06
C ILE A 3 -18.20 -23.35 -4.98
N ARG A 4 -17.67 -24.58 -5.05
CA ARG A 4 -16.22 -24.86 -4.93
C ARG A 4 -15.38 -24.32 -6.09
N GLY A 5 -15.90 -24.32 -7.31
CA GLY A 5 -15.19 -23.79 -8.48
C GLY A 5 -15.11 -22.26 -8.51
N PHE A 6 -16.19 -21.59 -8.06
CA PHE A 6 -16.24 -20.12 -8.02
C PHE A 6 -15.26 -19.54 -7.00
N ILE A 7 -15.15 -20.14 -5.80
CA ILE A 7 -14.20 -19.69 -4.76
C ILE A 7 -12.76 -19.79 -5.24
N PHE A 8 -12.40 -20.88 -5.94
CA PHE A 8 -11.05 -21.07 -6.47
C PHE A 8 -10.70 -20.03 -7.55
N ILE A 9 -11.65 -19.73 -8.45
CA ILE A 9 -11.46 -18.74 -9.51
C ILE A 9 -11.34 -17.33 -8.93
N THR A 10 -12.19 -16.96 -7.96
CA THR A 10 -12.12 -15.64 -7.31
C THR A 10 -10.82 -15.46 -6.53
N LEU A 11 -10.36 -16.50 -5.82
CA LEU A 11 -9.10 -16.46 -5.06
C LEU A 11 -7.88 -16.28 -5.99
N LEU A 12 -7.87 -16.98 -7.13
CA LEU A 12 -6.82 -16.87 -8.13
C LEU A 12 -6.76 -15.45 -8.73
N MET A 13 -7.93 -14.88 -9.06
CA MET A 13 -8.04 -13.51 -9.61
C MET A 13 -7.58 -12.45 -8.61
N THR A 14 -7.88 -12.60 -7.31
CA THR A 14 -7.41 -11.66 -6.28
C THR A 14 -5.90 -11.70 -6.09
N LEU A 15 -5.28 -12.89 -6.12
CA LEU A 15 -3.83 -13.04 -6.00
C LEU A 15 -3.10 -12.44 -7.21
N LEU A 16 -3.63 -12.65 -8.42
CA LEU A 16 -3.11 -12.06 -9.66
C LEU A 16 -3.13 -10.53 -9.62
N SER A 17 -4.20 -9.94 -9.09
CA SER A 17 -4.38 -8.48 -9.00
C SER A 17 -3.35 -7.81 -8.08
N LEU A 18 -3.10 -8.42 -6.90
CA LEU A 18 -2.09 -7.96 -5.94
C LEU A 18 -0.67 -8.08 -6.50
N SER A 19 -0.34 -9.21 -7.14
CA SER A 19 0.97 -9.39 -7.77
C SER A 19 1.21 -8.40 -8.91
N TYR A 20 0.18 -8.08 -9.68
CA TYR A 20 0.28 -7.15 -10.80
C TYR A 20 0.52 -5.70 -10.37
N SER A 21 -0.18 -5.25 -9.31
CA SER A 21 0.02 -3.92 -8.75
C SER A 21 1.44 -3.76 -8.18
N SER A 22 1.92 -4.76 -7.43
CA SER A 22 3.29 -4.75 -6.90
C SER A 22 4.35 -4.73 -8.02
N GLU A 23 4.22 -5.56 -9.06
CA GLU A 23 5.18 -5.57 -10.17
C GLU A 23 5.18 -4.25 -10.95
N THR A 24 4.01 -3.67 -11.17
CA THR A 24 3.87 -2.36 -11.84
C THR A 24 4.54 -1.26 -11.02
N CYS A 25 4.30 -1.23 -9.71
CA CYS A 25 4.91 -0.26 -8.82
C CYS A 25 6.42 -0.43 -8.69
N GLN A 26 6.93 -1.66 -8.73
CA GLN A 26 8.37 -1.95 -8.79
C GLN A 26 9.00 -1.34 -10.04
N LYS A 27 8.41 -1.57 -11.22
CA LYS A 27 8.88 -1.00 -12.49
C LYS A 27 8.86 0.53 -12.49
N LEU A 28 7.77 1.14 -12.01
CA LEU A 28 7.62 2.60 -11.96
C LEU A 28 8.67 3.29 -11.09
N ASN A 29 9.15 2.61 -10.05
CA ASN A 29 10.10 3.17 -9.08
C ASN A 29 11.52 2.62 -9.23
N ASN A 30 11.81 1.86 -10.28
CA ASN A 30 13.11 1.24 -10.52
C ASN A 30 13.60 0.42 -9.31
N ILE A 31 12.72 -0.45 -8.81
CA ILE A 31 12.95 -1.35 -7.68
C ILE A 31 12.84 -2.79 -8.18
N THR A 32 13.79 -3.62 -7.78
CA THR A 32 13.72 -5.07 -7.94
C THR A 32 13.20 -5.74 -6.67
N ALA A 33 12.78 -7.00 -6.77
CA ALA A 33 12.45 -7.80 -5.59
C ALA A 33 13.65 -7.89 -4.61
N ALA A 34 14.87 -8.02 -5.14
CA ALA A 34 16.09 -8.05 -4.35
C ALA A 34 16.36 -6.73 -3.61
N ASP A 35 16.02 -5.58 -4.22
CA ASP A 35 16.08 -4.29 -3.52
C ASP A 35 15.14 -4.29 -2.31
N LEU A 36 13.90 -4.78 -2.46
CA LEU A 36 12.93 -4.84 -1.35
C LEU A 36 13.40 -5.78 -0.23
N ASP A 37 13.95 -6.94 -0.59
CA ASP A 37 14.47 -7.92 0.38
C ASP A 37 15.71 -7.40 1.13
N SER A 38 16.43 -6.44 0.54
CA SER A 38 17.62 -5.84 1.13
C SER A 38 17.30 -4.69 2.11
N VAL A 39 16.06 -4.20 2.15
CA VAL A 39 15.67 -3.12 3.07
C VAL A 39 15.71 -3.64 4.51
N PRO A 40 16.56 -3.07 5.40
CA PRO A 40 16.60 -3.48 6.79
C PRO A 40 15.25 -3.27 7.47
N ARG A 41 14.83 -4.19 8.35
CA ARG A 41 13.53 -4.10 9.03
C ARG A 41 13.46 -2.99 10.09
N ASP A 42 14.61 -2.47 10.49
CA ASP A 42 14.80 -1.45 11.52
C ASP A 42 15.14 -0.06 10.94
N VAL A 43 15.17 0.09 9.61
CA VAL A 43 15.41 1.39 8.98
C VAL A 43 14.24 2.33 9.25
N PRO A 44 14.48 3.56 9.77
CA PRO A 44 13.43 4.57 9.89
C PRO A 44 12.85 4.93 8.51
N ILE A 45 11.56 5.21 8.45
CA ILE A 45 10.88 5.57 7.19
C ILE A 45 11.46 6.86 6.61
N GLU A 46 11.88 7.79 7.47
CA GLU A 46 12.55 9.04 7.11
C GLU A 46 13.81 8.79 6.29
N ASP A 47 14.55 7.74 6.63
CA ASP A 47 15.86 7.41 6.06
C ASP A 47 15.75 6.53 4.81
N LEU A 48 14.55 6.02 4.49
CA LEU A 48 14.33 5.28 3.25
C LEU A 48 14.59 6.15 2.02
N PRO A 49 15.32 5.64 1.02
CA PRO A 49 15.42 6.31 -0.27
C PRO A 49 14.05 6.56 -0.90
N ASP A 50 13.91 7.70 -1.59
CA ASP A 50 12.64 8.14 -2.18
C ASP A 50 12.00 7.08 -3.09
N LYS A 51 12.79 6.27 -3.80
CA LYS A 51 12.25 5.18 -4.63
C LYS A 51 11.34 4.23 -3.85
N PHE A 52 11.71 3.87 -2.62
CA PHE A 52 10.93 2.96 -1.77
C PHE A 52 9.69 3.65 -1.19
N LYS A 53 9.82 4.93 -0.79
CA LYS A 53 8.69 5.74 -0.35
C LYS A 53 7.65 5.90 -1.47
N CYS A 54 8.11 6.16 -2.69
CA CYS A 54 7.24 6.30 -3.87
C CYS A 54 6.66 4.97 -4.35
N TYR A 55 7.34 3.86 -4.08
CA TYR A 55 6.75 2.53 -4.21
C TYR A 55 5.55 2.35 -3.28
N CYS A 56 5.64 2.74 -2.00
CA CYS A 56 4.48 2.74 -1.09
C CYS A 56 3.34 3.64 -1.60
N LYS A 57 3.66 4.83 -2.13
CA LYS A 57 2.67 5.71 -2.76
C LYS A 57 1.96 5.04 -3.93
N CYS A 58 2.69 4.32 -4.77
CA CYS A 58 2.10 3.59 -5.87
C CYS A 58 1.17 2.47 -5.40
N LEU A 59 1.53 1.73 -4.35
CA LEU A 59 0.69 0.67 -3.77
C LEU A 59 -0.62 1.21 -3.16
N LEU A 60 -0.59 2.44 -2.62
CA LEU A 60 -1.77 3.09 -2.03
C LEU A 60 -2.62 3.86 -3.05
N LYS A 61 -2.26 3.86 -4.34
CA LYS A 61 -2.91 4.69 -5.35
C LYS A 61 -4.42 4.50 -5.42
N ASP A 62 -4.88 3.25 -5.40
CA ASP A 62 -6.32 2.93 -5.50
C ASP A 62 -7.07 3.13 -4.16
N ALA A 63 -6.36 3.52 -3.11
CA ALA A 63 -6.90 3.83 -1.79
C ALA A 63 -6.74 5.32 -1.44
N SER A 64 -6.26 6.13 -2.39
CA SER A 64 -6.01 7.55 -2.18
C SER A 64 -7.09 8.40 -2.84
N ASP A 65 -7.42 9.54 -2.23
CA ASP A 65 -8.25 10.59 -2.82
C ASP A 65 -7.47 11.43 -3.85
N ASP A 66 -8.14 12.42 -4.44
CA ASP A 66 -7.57 13.30 -5.46
C ASP A 66 -6.41 14.16 -4.93
N ASP A 67 -6.33 14.37 -3.62
CA ASP A 67 -5.23 15.08 -2.95
C ASP A 67 -4.04 14.15 -2.65
N GLY A 68 -4.17 12.86 -2.94
CA GLY A 68 -3.16 11.84 -2.64
C GLY A 68 -3.10 11.46 -1.17
N LYS A 69 -4.16 11.76 -0.40
CA LYS A 69 -4.34 11.31 0.98
C LYS A 69 -5.08 9.97 0.99
N LEU A 70 -4.89 9.17 2.05
CA LEU A 70 -5.67 7.95 2.24
C LEU A 70 -7.15 8.30 2.36
N ASP A 71 -7.98 7.68 1.53
CA ASP A 71 -9.43 7.67 1.66
C ASP A 71 -9.83 6.34 2.33
N VAL A 72 -10.48 6.44 3.48
CA VAL A 72 -10.83 5.26 4.30
C VAL A 72 -11.83 4.35 3.58
N GLU A 73 -12.79 4.91 2.84
CA GLU A 73 -13.81 4.14 2.12
C GLU A 73 -13.24 3.45 0.89
N LEU A 74 -12.31 4.10 0.18
CA LEU A 74 -11.57 3.47 -0.90
C LEU A 74 -10.66 2.37 -0.37
N ALA A 75 -9.89 2.64 0.70
CA ALA A 75 -9.00 1.65 1.32
C ALA A 75 -9.73 0.40 1.80
N LEU A 76 -10.92 0.55 2.41
CA LEU A 76 -11.79 -0.58 2.81
C LEU A 76 -12.20 -1.46 1.61
N LYS A 77 -12.36 -0.86 0.42
CA LYS A 77 -12.76 -1.56 -0.80
C LYS A 77 -11.58 -2.16 -1.56
N THR A 78 -10.45 -1.46 -1.62
CA THR A 78 -9.35 -1.79 -2.54
C THR A 78 -8.21 -2.53 -1.87
N LEU A 79 -7.93 -2.27 -0.60
CA LEU A 79 -6.83 -2.90 0.13
C LEU A 79 -7.26 -4.09 0.98
N ASN A 80 -8.56 -4.42 1.00
CA ASN A 80 -9.13 -5.48 1.86
C ASN A 80 -8.77 -5.31 3.35
N TYR A 81 -8.53 -4.06 3.78
CA TYR A 81 -8.32 -3.72 5.18
C TYR A 81 -9.67 -3.74 5.88
N ASN A 82 -9.90 -4.72 6.75
CA ASN A 82 -11.18 -4.85 7.47
C ASN A 82 -11.22 -4.06 8.79
N ASN A 83 -10.22 -3.20 9.02
CA ASN A 83 -10.05 -2.45 10.25
C ASN A 83 -10.10 -0.94 9.97
N ARG A 84 -11.33 -0.40 9.95
CA ARG A 84 -11.59 1.05 9.80
C ARG A 84 -10.83 1.87 10.84
N GLU A 85 -10.82 1.45 12.09
CA GLU A 85 -10.16 2.18 13.19
C GLU A 85 -8.65 2.33 12.91
N LYS A 86 -7.98 1.26 12.44
CA LYS A 86 -6.56 1.33 12.04
C LYS A 86 -6.35 2.28 10.86
N LEU A 87 -7.23 2.25 9.85
CA LEU A 87 -7.17 3.17 8.70
C LEU A 87 -7.30 4.64 9.13
N GLU A 88 -8.30 4.95 9.95
CA GLU A 88 -8.56 6.30 10.47
C GLU A 88 -7.40 6.77 11.35
N LYS A 89 -6.90 5.91 12.25
CA LYS A 89 -5.74 6.20 13.09
C LYS A 89 -4.51 6.55 12.24
N CYS A 90 -4.17 5.72 11.25
CA CYS A 90 -3.01 5.93 10.41
C CYS A 90 -3.16 7.17 9.50
N LYS A 91 -4.36 7.43 8.96
CA LYS A 91 -4.65 8.66 8.21
C LYS A 91 -4.41 9.88 9.10
N ASN A 92 -5.05 9.93 10.27
CA ASN A 92 -5.03 11.09 11.16
C ASN A 92 -3.63 11.38 11.71
N LEU A 93 -2.84 10.34 11.99
CA LEU A 93 -1.48 10.49 12.51
C LEU A 93 -0.58 11.31 11.56
N TYR A 94 -0.80 11.19 10.25
CA TYR A 94 0.04 11.82 9.22
C TYR A 94 -0.72 12.85 8.36
N ASP A 95 -1.92 13.26 8.77
CA ASP A 95 -2.76 14.15 7.95
C ASP A 95 -2.12 15.54 7.76
N HIS A 96 -1.27 15.96 8.69
CA HIS A 96 -0.49 17.19 8.61
C HIS A 96 0.63 17.19 7.55
N MET A 97 0.96 16.04 6.94
CA MET A 97 2.08 15.94 5.99
C MET A 97 1.68 16.29 4.55
N GLU A 98 2.57 16.93 3.81
CA GLU A 98 2.38 17.22 2.38
C GLU A 98 2.36 15.96 1.50
N THR A 99 1.41 15.87 0.56
CA THR A 99 1.21 14.71 -0.34
C THR A 99 1.96 14.79 -1.67
N LYS A 100 2.54 15.95 -1.99
CA LYS A 100 3.39 16.12 -3.19
C LYS A 100 4.60 15.18 -3.13
N SER A 101 5.16 14.99 -1.94
CA SER A 101 6.19 13.99 -1.68
C SER A 101 5.62 12.58 -1.55
N CYS A 102 6.49 11.57 -1.51
CA CYS A 102 6.08 10.19 -1.22
C CYS A 102 6.08 9.87 0.28
N ASN A 103 6.48 10.81 1.14
CA ASN A 103 6.62 10.58 2.59
C ASN A 103 5.29 10.23 3.23
N TYR A 104 4.23 11.03 3.00
CA TYR A 104 2.91 10.76 3.57
C TYR A 104 2.47 9.31 3.34
N ALA A 105 2.55 8.84 2.09
CA ALA A 105 2.15 7.49 1.74
C ALA A 105 3.05 6.42 2.38
N ALA A 106 4.36 6.66 2.49
CA ALA A 106 5.27 5.72 3.15
C ALA A 106 4.96 5.57 4.65
N PHE A 107 4.71 6.67 5.35
CA PHE A 107 4.33 6.66 6.76
C PHE A 107 2.99 5.98 7.00
N VAL A 108 1.98 6.32 6.19
CA VAL A 108 0.67 5.66 6.26
C VAL A 108 0.80 4.17 5.97
N PHE A 109 1.49 3.79 4.89
CA PHE A 109 1.71 2.38 4.53
C PHE A 109 2.39 1.62 5.67
N SER A 110 3.44 2.20 6.28
CA SER A 110 4.12 1.61 7.43
C SER A 110 3.17 1.44 8.61
N CYS A 111 2.37 2.45 8.95
CA CYS A 111 1.41 2.38 10.05
C CYS A 111 0.33 1.30 9.84
N LEU A 112 -0.06 1.03 8.59
CA LEU A 112 -1.04 -0.02 8.29
C LEU A 112 -0.47 -1.43 8.47
N HIS A 113 0.83 -1.64 8.25
CA HIS A 113 1.48 -2.96 8.26
C HIS A 113 2.32 -3.25 9.52
N VAL A 114 2.67 -2.23 10.30
CA VAL A 114 3.27 -2.36 11.62
C VAL A 114 2.14 -2.27 12.66
N ASP A 115 2.17 -3.12 13.68
CA ASP A 115 1.18 -3.13 14.78
C ASP A 115 1.66 -2.30 15.98
#